data_AF-A0A4Y8LP80-F1
#
_entry.id   AF-A0A4Y8LP80-F1
#
_cell.length_a   1.000
_cell.length_b   1.000
_cell.length_c   1.000
_cell.angle_alpha   90.00
_cell.angle_beta   90.00
_cell.angle_gamma   90.00
#
_symmetry.space_group_name_H-M   'P 1'
#
loop_
_entity.id
_entity.type
_entity.pdbx_description
1 polymer ?
#
loop_
_entity_poly.entity_id
_entity_poly.type
_entity_poly.pdbx_seq_one_letter_code
_entity_poly.pdbx_strand_id
1 'polypeptide(L)'
;MNEVSLFRLYLLRAMYLLIVVGLGIVVWPGVIYREEPWELMEGVVQCILVAFSALSVLGLRYPLQMLPLLLWELVWKLIWLIVVALPLWSAGQMDESTLAIASSCLWVVIIPFVIPWRYVFAHYVKKRGDRWR
;
A
#
# COMPACT_ATOMS: atom_id res chain seq x y z
N MET A 1 -23.26 9.75 12.16
CA MET A 1 -21.88 9.93 12.68
C MET A 1 -21.22 8.66 13.21
N ASN A 2 -21.74 7.44 12.94
CA ASN A 2 -21.05 6.18 13.23
C ASN A 2 -21.22 5.20 12.05
N GLU A 3 -20.67 5.52 10.88
CA GLU A 3 -20.70 4.57 9.75
C GLU A 3 -19.65 3.45 9.88
N VAL A 4 -18.68 3.62 10.78
CA VAL A 4 -17.56 2.68 10.96
C VAL A 4 -17.35 2.44 12.46
N SER A 5 -17.24 1.17 12.86
CA SER A 5 -17.02 0.81 14.26
C SER A 5 -15.63 1.23 14.75
N LEU A 6 -15.49 1.51 16.05
CA LEU A 6 -14.19 1.82 16.67
C LEU A 6 -13.16 0.72 16.40
N PHE A 7 -13.57 -0.54 16.45
CA PHE A 7 -12.72 -1.68 16.11
C PHE A 7 -12.09 -1.56 14.72
N ARG A 8 -12.88 -1.20 13.69
CA ARG A 8 -12.36 -1.00 12.33
C ARG A 8 -11.41 0.19 12.24
N LEU A 9 -11.65 1.25 13.00
CA LEU A 9 -10.74 2.39 13.07
C LEU A 9 -9.40 2.00 13.70
N TYR A 10 -9.39 1.18 14.75
CA TYR A 10 -8.15 0.66 15.33
C TYR A 10 -7.44 -0.29 14.38
N LEU A 11 -8.18 -1.14 13.66
CA LEU A 11 -7.61 -2.03 12.66
C LEU A 11 -6.93 -1.27 11.51
N LEU A 12 -7.56 -0.19 11.02
CA LEU A 12 -6.94 0.70 10.04
C LEU A 12 -5.65 1.33 10.58
N ARG A 13 -5.66 1.83 11.82
CA ARG A 13 -4.45 2.39 12.45
C ARG A 13 -3.35 1.36 12.62
N ALA A 14 -3.69 0.13 13.00
CA ALA A 14 -2.75 -0.97 13.10
C ALA A 14 -2.13 -1.29 11.73
N MET A 15 -2.94 -1.25 10.65
CA MET A 15 -2.44 -1.44 9.29
C MET A 15 -1.48 -0.33 8.86
N TYR A 16 -1.83 0.95 9.10
CA TYR A 16 -0.90 2.06 8.84
C TYR A 16 0.38 1.95 9.67
N LEU A 17 0.27 1.53 10.93
CA LEU A 17 1.43 1.34 11.80
C LEU A 17 2.34 0.23 11.26
N LEU A 18 1.78 -0.89 10.82
CA LEU A 18 2.52 -1.97 10.19
C LEU A 18 3.26 -1.49 8.94
N ILE A 19 2.61 -0.69 8.10
CA ILE A 19 3.24 -0.10 6.91
C ILE A 19 4.39 0.84 7.30
N VAL A 20 4.16 1.76 8.24
CA VAL A 20 5.16 2.74 8.69
C VAL A 20 6.37 2.02 9.28
N VAL A 21 6.16 1.03 10.15
CA VAL A 21 7.25 0.28 10.78
C VAL A 21 7.95 -0.62 9.77
N GLY A 22 7.20 -1.37 8.97
CA GLY A 22 7.76 -2.28 7.97
C GLY A 22 8.62 -1.55 6.94
N LEU A 23 8.10 -0.49 6.32
CA LEU A 23 8.88 0.33 5.40
C LEU A 23 9.94 1.17 6.10
N GLY A 24 9.69 1.58 7.35
CA GLY A 24 10.67 2.23 8.20
C GLY A 24 11.93 1.39 8.41
N ILE A 25 11.79 0.07 8.54
CA ILE A 25 12.90 -0.85 8.72
C ILE A 25 13.54 -1.23 7.37
N VAL A 26 12.75 -1.40 6.32
CA VAL A 26 13.23 -1.94 5.04
C VAL A 26 13.80 -0.86 4.11
N VAL A 27 13.16 0.31 4.04
CA VAL A 27 13.43 1.33 3.01
C VAL A 27 14.32 2.44 3.55
N TRP A 28 14.06 2.92 4.76
CA TRP A 28 14.76 4.10 5.30
C TRP A 28 16.27 3.90 5.54
N PRO A 29 16.78 2.71 5.94
CA PRO A 29 18.23 2.52 6.07
C PRO A 29 18.97 2.76 4.75
N GLY A 30 18.43 2.28 3.62
CA GLY A 30 19.03 2.51 2.29
C GLY A 30 18.99 3.97 1.85
N VAL A 31 18.08 4.77 2.42
CA VAL A 31 17.99 6.22 2.15
C VAL A 31 18.99 7.00 3.00
N ILE A 32 19.13 6.64 4.28
CA ILE A 32 19.95 7.36 5.28
C ILE A 32 21.42 6.96 5.19
N TYR A 33 21.72 5.66 5.13
CA TYR A 33 23.07 5.11 5.21
C TYR A 33 23.56 4.68 3.82
N ARG A 34 23.47 5.60 2.85
CA ARG A 34 23.73 5.26 1.45
C ARG A 34 25.24 5.20 1.16
N GLU A 35 25.73 3.99 0.89
CA GLU A 35 27.14 3.75 0.51
C GLU A 35 27.36 3.78 -1.00
N GLU A 36 26.38 3.35 -1.81
CA GLU A 36 26.44 3.27 -3.28
C GLU A 36 25.26 3.99 -3.95
N PRO A 37 25.43 4.56 -5.15
CA PRO A 37 24.34 5.18 -5.90
C PRO A 37 23.37 4.12 -6.43
N TRP A 38 22.05 4.36 -6.27
CA TRP A 38 21.03 3.49 -6.84
C TRP A 38 21.03 3.51 -8.37
N GLU A 39 20.64 2.39 -8.97
CA GLU A 39 20.20 2.38 -10.35
C GLU A 39 18.98 3.32 -10.51
N LEU A 40 18.80 3.91 -11.69
CA LEU A 40 17.79 4.95 -11.93
C LEU A 40 16.38 4.50 -11.50
N MET A 41 15.95 3.30 -11.93
CA MET A 41 14.61 2.80 -11.61
C MET A 41 14.47 2.33 -10.16
N GLU A 42 15.51 1.73 -9.60
CA GLU A 42 15.55 1.38 -8.18
C GLU A 42 15.36 2.63 -7.33
N GLY A 43 16.08 3.71 -7.63
CA GLY A 43 15.98 4.95 -6.88
C GLY A 43 14.61 5.60 -6.96
N VAL A 44 13.94 5.52 -8.12
CA VAL A 44 12.56 5.97 -8.27
C VAL A 44 11.63 5.17 -7.36
N VAL A 45 11.75 3.84 -7.34
CA VAL A 45 10.93 2.96 -6.48
C VAL A 45 11.17 3.26 -5.00
N GLN A 46 12.42 3.38 -4.58
CA GLN A 46 12.77 3.70 -3.19
C GLN A 46 12.16 5.05 -2.75
N CYS A 47 12.28 6.10 -3.58
CA CYS A 47 11.68 7.40 -3.29
C CYS A 47 10.16 7.34 -3.16
N ILE A 48 9.47 6.59 -4.04
CA ILE A 48 8.02 6.38 -3.96
C ILE A 48 7.64 5.67 -2.66
N LEU A 49 8.39 4.62 -2.26
CA LEU A 49 8.14 3.88 -1.03
C LEU A 49 8.41 4.70 0.24
N VAL A 50 9.43 5.55 0.24
CA VAL A 50 9.67 6.52 1.33
C VAL A 50 8.51 7.50 1.45
N ALA A 51 8.06 8.08 0.33
CA ALA A 51 6.94 9.00 0.33
C ALA A 51 5.65 8.32 0.83
N PHE A 52 5.39 7.09 0.39
CA PHE A 52 4.27 6.28 0.86
C PHE A 52 4.36 5.98 2.36
N SER A 53 5.53 5.62 2.87
CA SER A 53 5.80 5.42 4.30
C SER A 53 5.53 6.71 5.10
N ALA A 54 6.05 7.84 4.65
CA ALA A 54 5.86 9.14 5.31
C ALA A 54 4.38 9.56 5.33
N LEU A 55 3.66 9.42 4.22
CA LEU A 55 2.22 9.72 4.17
C LEU A 55 1.40 8.74 5.02
N SER A 56 1.84 7.50 5.17
CA SER A 56 1.16 6.51 6.03
C SER A 56 1.16 6.92 7.51
N VAL A 57 2.08 7.78 7.96
CA VAL A 57 2.06 8.37 9.30
C VAL A 57 0.80 9.21 9.50
N LEU A 58 0.34 9.95 8.48
CA LEU A 58 -0.93 10.69 8.55
C LEU A 58 -2.12 9.75 8.67
N GLY A 59 -2.03 8.53 8.14
CA GLY A 59 -3.03 7.48 8.30
C GLY A 59 -3.24 7.03 9.75
N LEU A 60 -2.23 7.17 10.62
CA LEU A 60 -2.39 6.91 12.06
C LEU A 60 -3.35 7.92 12.71
N ARG A 61 -3.23 9.20 12.33
CA ARG A 61 -4.06 10.28 12.86
C ARG A 61 -5.43 10.34 12.19
N TYR A 62 -5.49 10.16 10.88
CA TYR A 62 -6.68 10.33 10.02
C TYR A 62 -6.96 9.07 9.15
N PRO A 63 -7.24 7.90 9.75
CA PRO A 63 -7.28 6.62 9.03
C PRO A 63 -8.33 6.54 7.93
N LEU A 64 -9.50 7.18 8.10
CA LEU A 64 -10.55 7.18 7.06
C LEU A 64 -10.26 8.15 5.92
N GLN A 65 -9.59 9.29 6.20
CA GLN A 65 -9.28 10.27 5.17
C GLN A 65 -8.14 9.77 4.26
N MET A 66 -7.22 9.00 4.84
CA MET A 66 -6.08 8.43 4.12
C MET A 66 -6.38 7.07 3.47
N LEU A 67 -7.64 6.60 3.45
CA LEU A 67 -8.04 5.36 2.77
C LEU A 67 -7.59 5.25 1.31
N PRO A 68 -7.54 6.34 0.50
CA PRO A 68 -7.03 6.25 -0.87
C PRO A 68 -5.60 5.72 -0.94
N LEU A 69 -4.78 5.92 0.11
CA LEU A 69 -3.41 5.41 0.19
C LEU A 69 -3.39 3.87 0.29
N LEU A 70 -4.26 3.27 1.11
CA LEU A 70 -4.39 1.81 1.21
C LEU A 70 -5.03 1.20 -0.04
N LEU A 71 -5.96 1.93 -0.68
CA LEU A 71 -6.55 1.50 -1.94
C LEU A 71 -5.51 1.50 -3.06
N TRP A 72 -4.65 2.53 -3.13
CA TRP A 72 -3.52 2.56 -4.06
C TRP A 72 -2.62 1.34 -3.83
N GLU A 73 -2.22 1.09 -2.57
CA GLU A 73 -1.37 -0.05 -2.18
C GLU A 73 -1.98 -1.39 -2.62
N LEU A 74 -3.30 -1.53 -2.45
CA LEU A 74 -4.04 -2.70 -2.90
C LEU A 74 -4.02 -2.84 -4.43
N VAL A 75 -4.36 -1.76 -5.13
CA VAL A 75 -4.55 -1.77 -6.59
C VAL A 75 -3.25 -2.06 -7.32
N TRP A 76 -2.14 -1.38 -6.98
CA TRP A 76 -0.89 -1.58 -7.72
C TRP A 76 -0.33 -2.99 -7.55
N LYS A 77 -0.42 -3.56 -6.33
CA LYS A 77 0.02 -4.94 -6.06
C LYS A 77 -0.85 -5.96 -6.76
N LEU A 78 -2.17 -5.75 -6.79
CA LEU A 78 -3.07 -6.61 -7.57
C LEU A 78 -2.76 -6.55 -9.06
N ILE A 79 -2.55 -5.37 -9.62
CA ILE A 79 -2.16 -5.20 -11.02
C ILE A 79 -0.84 -5.94 -11.28
N TRP A 80 0.18 -5.75 -10.44
CA TRP A 80 1.48 -6.41 -10.61
C TRP A 80 1.36 -7.94 -10.54
N LEU A 81 0.61 -8.47 -9.56
CA LEU A 81 0.38 -9.91 -9.44
C LEU A 81 -0.34 -10.49 -10.65
N ILE A 82 -1.32 -9.77 -11.22
CA ILE A 82 -2.10 -10.23 -12.37
C ILE A 82 -1.32 -10.10 -13.68
N VAL A 83 -0.60 -8.99 -13.87
CA VAL A 83 0.05 -8.64 -15.15
C VAL A 83 1.44 -9.23 -15.27
N VAL A 84 2.15 -9.42 -14.15
CA VAL A 84 3.56 -9.87 -14.14
C VAL A 84 3.68 -11.25 -13.53
N ALA A 85 3.28 -11.43 -12.27
CA ALA A 85 3.52 -12.68 -11.56
C ALA A 85 2.71 -13.85 -12.15
N LEU A 86 1.43 -13.64 -12.44
CA LEU A 86 0.54 -14.69 -12.93
C LEU A 86 0.98 -15.26 -14.29
N PRO A 87 1.34 -14.45 -15.32
CA PRO A 87 1.89 -14.97 -16.57
C PRO A 87 3.19 -15.75 -16.36
N LEU A 88 4.14 -15.22 -15.59
CA LEU A 88 5.43 -15.88 -15.33
C LEU A 88 5.26 -17.21 -14.60
N TRP A 89 4.36 -17.25 -13.61
CA TRP A 89 4.00 -18.48 -12.92
C TRP A 89 3.36 -19.50 -13.86
N SER A 90 2.41 -19.07 -14.70
CA SER A 90 1.73 -19.94 -15.66
C SER A 90 2.67 -20.53 -16.72
N ALA A 91 3.73 -19.79 -17.08
CA ALA A 91 4.75 -20.22 -18.02
C ALA A 91 5.87 -21.05 -17.38
N GLY A 92 5.88 -21.22 -16.05
CA GLY A 92 6.96 -21.88 -15.31
C GLY A 92 8.29 -21.12 -15.35
N GLN A 93 8.26 -19.81 -15.61
CA GLN A 93 9.44 -18.93 -15.79
C GLN A 93 9.65 -18.00 -14.59
N MET A 94 9.11 -18.33 -13.42
CA MET A 94 9.25 -17.48 -12.24
C MET A 94 10.62 -17.70 -11.62
N ASP A 95 11.49 -16.71 -11.77
CA ASP A 95 12.81 -16.69 -11.16
C ASP A 95 12.73 -16.31 -9.68
N GLU A 96 13.86 -16.46 -8.98
CA GLU A 96 13.94 -16.22 -7.53
C GLU A 96 13.63 -14.75 -7.18
N SER A 97 14.04 -13.81 -8.04
CA SER A 97 13.79 -12.38 -7.84
C SER A 97 12.30 -12.04 -7.94
N THR A 98 11.60 -12.56 -8.96
CA THR A 98 10.15 -12.39 -9.12
C THR A 98 9.39 -13.06 -7.98
N LEU A 99 9.83 -14.24 -7.54
CA LEU A 99 9.27 -14.94 -6.37
C LEU A 99 9.36 -14.11 -5.08
N ALA A 100 10.50 -13.46 -4.84
CA ALA A 100 10.69 -12.59 -3.68
C ALA A 100 9.75 -11.37 -3.72
N ILE A 101 9.57 -10.74 -4.89
CA ILE A 101 8.65 -9.61 -5.07
C ILE A 101 7.19 -10.09 -4.93
N ALA A 102 6.83 -11.22 -5.52
CA ALA A 102 5.50 -11.79 -5.43
C ALA A 102 5.11 -12.12 -3.99
N SER A 103 6.01 -12.74 -3.22
CA SER A 103 5.78 -13.02 -1.80
C SER A 103 5.63 -11.75 -0.96
N SER A 104 6.42 -10.71 -1.26
CA SER A 104 6.27 -9.39 -0.63
C SER A 104 4.93 -8.72 -0.99
N CYS A 105 4.45 -8.90 -2.22
CA CYS A 105 3.16 -8.39 -2.67
C CYS A 105 1.98 -9.15 -2.05
N LEU A 106 2.11 -10.43 -1.73
CA LEU A 106 1.02 -11.25 -1.16
C LEU A 106 0.50 -10.73 0.19
N TRP A 107 1.31 -9.99 0.96
CA TRP A 107 0.86 -9.31 2.18
C TRP A 107 -0.32 -8.36 1.95
N VAL A 108 -0.54 -7.91 0.71
CA VAL A 108 -1.69 -7.07 0.32
C VAL A 108 -3.03 -7.73 0.61
N VAL A 109 -3.09 -9.06 0.68
CA VAL A 109 -4.32 -9.83 0.95
C VAL A 109 -4.96 -9.44 2.29
N ILE A 110 -4.19 -8.91 3.24
CA ILE A 110 -4.71 -8.43 4.52
C ILE A 110 -5.54 -7.15 4.36
N ILE A 111 -5.16 -6.26 3.43
CA ILE A 111 -5.74 -4.92 3.28
C ILE A 111 -7.27 -4.97 3.01
N PRO A 112 -7.79 -5.84 2.12
CA PRO A 112 -9.23 -6.01 1.93
C PRO A 112 -10.02 -6.34 3.18
N PHE A 113 -9.46 -7.05 4.16
CA PHE A 113 -10.16 -7.40 5.39
C PHE A 113 -10.20 -6.23 6.39
N VAL A 114 -9.23 -5.32 6.28
CA VAL A 114 -9.11 -4.13 7.13
C VAL A 114 -9.97 -2.97 6.62
N ILE A 115 -10.11 -2.85 5.29
CA ILE A 115 -10.83 -1.74 4.66
C ILE A 115 -12.34 -1.80 4.97
N PRO A 116 -12.95 -0.70 5.44
CA PRO A 116 -14.40 -0.62 5.61
C PRO A 116 -15.09 -0.42 4.26
N TRP A 117 -15.32 -1.49 3.50
CA TRP A 117 -15.91 -1.44 2.14
C TRP A 117 -17.23 -0.67 2.04
N ARG A 118 -18.10 -0.77 3.06
CA ARG A 118 -19.34 0.03 3.12
C ARG A 118 -19.07 1.53 3.07
N TYR A 119 -18.05 1.99 3.82
CA TYR A 119 -17.62 3.38 3.82
C TYR A 119 -16.99 3.75 2.47
N VAL A 120 -16.13 2.88 1.91
CA VAL A 120 -15.49 3.12 0.61
C VAL A 120 -16.54 3.31 -0.48
N PHE A 121 -17.53 2.43 -0.56
CA PHE A 121 -18.60 2.55 -1.54
C PHE A 121 -19.46 3.80 -1.32
N ALA A 122 -19.85 4.08 -0.07
CA ALA A 122 -20.64 5.27 0.24
C ALA A 122 -19.89 6.57 -0.10
N HIS A 123 -18.59 6.64 0.20
CA HIS A 123 -17.82 7.89 0.15
C HIS A 123 -17.11 8.14 -1.19
N TYR A 124 -16.65 7.09 -1.87
CA TYR A 124 -15.88 7.24 -3.13
C TYR A 124 -16.68 6.85 -4.37
N VAL A 125 -17.74 6.05 -4.24
CA VAL A 125 -18.55 5.61 -5.39
C VAL A 125 -19.89 6.36 -5.44
N LYS A 126 -20.60 6.41 -4.31
CA LYS A 126 -21.95 6.99 -4.26
C LYS A 126 -21.98 8.49 -4.01
N LYS A 127 -21.06 9.00 -3.19
CA LYS A 127 -20.97 10.44 -2.90
C LYS A 127 -20.63 11.18 -4.19
N ARG A 128 -21.41 12.22 -4.50
CA ARG A 128 -21.14 13.08 -5.65
C ARG A 128 -19.81 13.79 -5.44
N GLY A 129 -18.95 13.78 -6.46
CA GLY A 129 -17.70 14.52 -6.44
C GLY A 129 -17.93 16.01 -6.19
N ASP A 130 -16.90 16.67 -5.66
CA ASP A 130 -16.96 18.11 -5.38
C ASP A 130 -17.22 18.88 -6.68
N ARG A 131 -17.98 19.97 -6.55
CA ARG A 131 -18.33 20.80 -7.69
C ARG A 131 -17.08 21.48 -8.23
N TRP A 132 -16.98 21.52 -9.55
CA TRP A 132 -15.91 22.19 -10.28
C TRP A 132 -16.01 23.74 -10.22
N ARG A 133 -17.10 24.28 -9.65
CA ARG A 133 -17.39 25.72 -9.51
C ARG A 133 -18.05 26.00 -8.17
#